data_AF-A0A944A0P7-F1
#
_entry.id   AF-A0A944A0P7-F1
#
_cell.length_a   1.000
_cell.length_b   1.000
_cell.length_c   1.000
_cell.angle_alpha   90.00
_cell.angle_beta   90.00
_cell.angle_gamma   90.00
#
_symmetry.space_group_name_H-M   'P 1'
#
loop_
_entity.id
_entity.type
_entity.pdbx_description
1 polymer ?
#
loop_
_entity_poly.entity_id
_entity_poly.type
_entity_poly.pdbx_seq_one_letter_code
_entity_poly.pdbx_strand_id
1 'polypeptide(L)'
;MTNTETAAVLAVIKTAYPRYYESKTKRELQETISLWQTMLAEYAPSVVNAAVKSIIATSKFPPSIAEVIEMINTITKPAEPGEVEAWGLVKNAIRNSTYNSVEEFEKLPKAVQLTLGSPSVLKEWAMSEENGMEKVVASNFMRAYRQKADSIKVVESIPVMFLEEAKNPMLEDIGGMGDME
;
A
#
# COMPACT_ATOMS: atom_id res chain seq x y z
N MET A 1 -10.04 -12.48 8.32
CA MET A 1 -11.35 -12.46 9.02
C MET A 1 -12.33 -13.49 8.45
N THR A 2 -13.34 -13.88 9.23
CA THR A 2 -14.38 -14.87 8.87
C THR A 2 -15.54 -14.26 8.08
N ASN A 3 -16.35 -15.09 7.42
CA ASN A 3 -17.54 -14.64 6.69
C ASN A 3 -18.53 -13.85 7.58
N THR A 4 -18.73 -14.30 8.82
CA THR A 4 -19.60 -13.62 9.81
C THR A 4 -19.07 -12.23 10.17
N GLU A 5 -17.77 -12.08 10.36
CA GLU A 5 -17.13 -10.79 10.63
C GLU A 5 -17.24 -9.86 9.43
N THR A 6 -17.02 -10.38 8.21
CA THR A 6 -17.20 -9.60 6.98
C THR A 6 -18.64 -9.13 6.79
N ALA A 7 -19.61 -10.01 7.05
CA ALA A 7 -21.03 -9.66 6.98
C ALA A 7 -21.38 -8.54 7.98
N ALA A 8 -20.79 -8.56 9.18
CA ALA A 8 -20.97 -7.50 10.17
C ALA A 8 -20.40 -6.15 9.68
N VAL A 9 -19.21 -6.16 9.07
CA VAL A 9 -18.62 -4.94 8.47
C VAL A 9 -19.50 -4.39 7.34
N LEU A 10 -19.96 -5.24 6.43
CA LEU A 10 -20.84 -4.84 5.34
C LEU A 10 -22.21 -4.35 5.83
N ALA A 11 -22.70 -4.90 6.95
CA ALA A 11 -23.92 -4.39 7.59
C ALA A 11 -23.75 -2.94 8.06
N VAL A 12 -22.60 -2.58 8.65
CA VAL A 12 -22.29 -1.19 9.04
C VAL A 12 -22.29 -0.27 7.81
N ILE A 13 -21.66 -0.69 6.71
CA ILE A 13 -21.64 0.07 5.46
C ILE A 13 -23.05 0.24 4.90
N LYS A 14 -23.85 -0.84 4.88
CA LYS A 14 -25.24 -0.79 4.42
C LYS A 14 -26.10 0.18 5.27
N THR A 15 -25.90 0.20 6.58
CA THR A 15 -26.60 1.12 7.48
C THR A 15 -26.20 2.57 7.24
N ALA A 16 -24.92 2.85 6.96
CA ALA A 16 -24.44 4.19 6.65
C ALA A 16 -24.92 4.70 5.27
N TYR A 17 -25.12 3.79 4.31
CA TYR A 17 -25.47 4.13 2.93
C TYR A 17 -26.67 3.30 2.39
N PRO A 18 -27.88 3.47 2.97
CA PRO A 18 -29.01 2.59 2.68
C PRO A 18 -29.39 2.54 1.19
N ARG A 19 -29.42 3.71 0.52
CA ARG A 19 -29.82 3.84 -0.89
C ARG A 19 -28.98 3.02 -1.87
N TYR A 20 -27.70 2.81 -1.56
CA TYR A 20 -26.80 2.06 -2.45
C TYR A 20 -27.13 0.56 -2.48
N TYR A 21 -27.76 0.03 -1.43
CA TYR A 21 -28.04 -1.39 -1.27
C TYR A 21 -29.54 -1.73 -1.39
N GLU A 22 -30.40 -0.75 -1.67
CA GLU A 22 -31.87 -0.92 -1.76
C GLU A 22 -32.29 -1.90 -2.86
N SER A 23 -31.57 -1.94 -3.99
CA SER A 23 -31.93 -2.78 -5.15
C SER A 23 -31.20 -4.12 -5.21
N LYS A 24 -30.31 -4.42 -4.24
CA LYS A 24 -29.50 -5.65 -4.30
C LYS A 24 -30.29 -6.87 -3.80
N THR A 25 -30.23 -7.94 -4.58
CA THR A 25 -30.78 -9.24 -4.24
C THR A 25 -29.97 -9.93 -3.13
N LYS A 26 -30.58 -10.92 -2.47
CA LYS A 26 -29.89 -11.73 -1.46
C LYS A 26 -28.64 -12.42 -2.03
N ARG A 27 -28.69 -12.86 -3.29
CA ARG A 27 -27.56 -13.52 -3.97
C ARG A 27 -26.39 -12.54 -4.16
N GLU A 28 -26.66 -11.34 -4.69
CA GLU A 28 -25.62 -10.31 -4.88
C GLU A 28 -24.97 -9.88 -3.56
N LEU A 29 -25.76 -9.83 -2.47
CA LEU A 29 -25.21 -9.55 -1.14
C LEU A 29 -24.28 -10.66 -0.65
N GLN A 30 -24.61 -11.92 -0.90
CA GLN A 30 -23.74 -13.06 -0.55
C GLN A 30 -22.45 -13.06 -1.38
N GLU A 31 -22.55 -12.80 -2.68
CA GLU A 31 -21.39 -12.64 -3.57
C GLU A 31 -20.49 -11.48 -3.09
N THR A 32 -21.10 -10.36 -2.66
CA THR A 32 -20.37 -9.22 -2.07
C THR A 32 -19.66 -9.62 -0.78
N ILE A 33 -20.32 -10.34 0.13
CA ILE A 33 -19.69 -10.82 1.38
C ILE A 33 -18.53 -11.75 1.07
N SER A 34 -18.70 -12.69 0.13
CA SER A 34 -17.63 -13.62 -0.27
C SER A 34 -16.42 -12.86 -0.81
N LEU A 35 -16.63 -11.92 -1.74
CA LEU A 35 -15.55 -11.12 -2.31
C LEU A 35 -14.80 -10.32 -1.23
N TRP A 36 -15.53 -9.62 -0.35
CA TRP A 36 -14.91 -8.85 0.72
C TRP A 36 -14.17 -9.74 1.72
N GLN A 37 -14.66 -10.96 1.98
CA GLN A 37 -14.01 -11.89 2.89
C GLN A 37 -12.68 -12.37 2.31
N THR A 38 -12.62 -12.70 1.03
CA THR A 38 -11.37 -13.06 0.36
C THR A 38 -10.39 -11.89 0.35
N MET A 39 -10.84 -10.70 -0.06
CA MET A 39 -9.99 -9.50 -0.15
C MET A 39 -9.46 -9.01 1.19
N LEU A 40 -10.16 -9.32 2.30
CA LEU A 40 -9.81 -8.85 3.64
C LEU A 40 -9.42 -10.00 4.58
N ALA A 41 -9.13 -11.19 4.04
CA ALA A 41 -8.85 -12.39 4.82
C ALA A 41 -7.65 -12.22 5.77
N GLU A 42 -6.62 -11.50 5.32
CA GLU A 42 -5.36 -11.28 6.04
C GLU A 42 -5.47 -10.20 7.13
N TYR A 43 -6.51 -9.36 7.10
CA TYR A 43 -6.64 -8.25 8.04
C TYR A 43 -7.42 -8.65 9.30
N ALA A 44 -6.98 -8.10 10.43
CA ALA A 44 -7.67 -8.26 11.71
C ALA A 44 -9.04 -7.52 11.66
N PRO A 45 -10.14 -8.14 12.15
CA PRO A 45 -11.48 -7.52 12.11
C PRO A 45 -11.55 -6.15 12.78
N SER A 46 -10.79 -5.93 13.85
CA SER A 46 -10.71 -4.63 14.55
C SER A 46 -10.15 -3.52 13.65
N VAL A 47 -9.11 -3.83 12.87
CA VAL A 47 -8.45 -2.89 11.95
C VAL A 47 -9.36 -2.55 10.77
N VAL A 48 -10.01 -3.56 10.17
CA VAL A 48 -11.01 -3.34 9.10
C VAL A 48 -12.15 -2.46 9.59
N ASN A 49 -12.68 -2.70 10.79
CA ASN A 49 -13.73 -1.89 11.39
C ASN A 49 -13.29 -0.44 11.63
N ALA A 50 -12.06 -0.22 12.12
CA ALA A 50 -11.52 1.12 12.29
C ALA A 50 -11.43 1.85 10.94
N ALA A 51 -10.88 1.18 9.92
CA ALA A 51 -10.76 1.74 8.57
C ALA A 51 -12.12 2.14 7.97
N VAL A 52 -13.10 1.24 8.01
CA VAL A 52 -14.45 1.50 7.51
C VAL A 52 -15.10 2.69 8.23
N LYS A 53 -15.00 2.75 9.56
CA LYS A 53 -15.56 3.87 10.34
C LYS A 53 -14.87 5.19 10.02
N SER A 54 -13.55 5.18 9.83
CA SER A 54 -12.79 6.37 9.42
C SER A 54 -13.24 6.91 8.07
N ILE A 55 -13.51 6.03 7.09
CA ILE A 55 -14.01 6.45 5.78
C ILE A 55 -15.45 6.95 5.88
N ILE A 56 -16.31 6.27 6.64
CA ILE A 56 -17.70 6.71 6.86
C ILE A 56 -17.75 8.12 7.46
N ALA A 57 -16.82 8.45 8.36
CA ALA A 57 -16.75 9.77 8.99
C ALA A 57 -16.38 10.90 8.02
N THR A 58 -15.73 10.60 6.88
CA THR A 58 -15.18 11.61 5.96
C THR A 58 -15.77 11.53 4.55
N SER A 59 -16.43 10.43 4.19
CA SER A 59 -16.97 10.18 2.85
C SER A 59 -18.50 10.15 2.83
N LYS A 60 -19.06 10.85 1.84
CA LYS A 60 -20.50 10.81 1.52
C LYS A 60 -20.89 9.58 0.68
N PHE A 61 -19.92 8.81 0.20
CA PHE A 61 -20.13 7.66 -0.67
C PHE A 61 -19.73 6.36 0.04
N PRO A 62 -20.40 5.23 -0.29
CA PRO A 62 -20.01 3.93 0.24
C PRO A 62 -18.55 3.61 -0.09
N PRO A 63 -17.75 3.13 0.87
CA PRO A 63 -16.37 2.76 0.62
C PRO A 63 -16.31 1.54 -0.31
N SER A 64 -15.41 1.60 -1.28
CA SER A 64 -14.91 0.46 -2.03
C SER A 64 -13.94 -0.39 -1.19
N ILE A 65 -13.72 -1.64 -1.59
CA ILE A 65 -12.72 -2.51 -0.95
C ILE A 65 -11.33 -1.87 -0.99
N ALA A 66 -10.98 -1.21 -2.10
CA ALA A 66 -9.69 -0.55 -2.29
C ALA A 66 -9.49 0.59 -1.29
N GLU A 67 -10.49 1.45 -1.10
CA GLU A 67 -10.43 2.54 -0.11
C GLU A 67 -10.29 2.00 1.33
N VAL A 68 -10.95 0.88 1.64
CA VAL A 68 -10.79 0.22 2.94
C VAL A 68 -9.36 -0.26 3.12
N ILE A 69 -8.76 -0.93 2.13
CA ILE A 69 -7.37 -1.39 2.21
C ILE A 69 -6.38 -0.22 2.32
N GLU A 70 -6.61 0.86 1.57
CA GLU A 70 -5.80 2.08 1.67
C GLU A 70 -5.84 2.70 3.07
N MET A 71 -7.04 2.75 3.67
CA MET A 71 -7.21 3.24 5.03
C MET A 71 -6.60 2.29 6.06
N ILE A 72 -6.68 0.97 5.87
CA ILE A 72 -5.98 -0.01 6.71
C ILE A 72 -4.47 0.27 6.70
N ASN A 73 -3.89 0.44 5.52
CA ASN A 73 -2.46 0.77 5.38
C ASN A 73 -2.12 2.09 6.07
N THR A 74 -2.97 3.11 5.94
CA THR A 74 -2.78 4.40 6.61
C THR A 74 -2.79 4.27 8.14
N ILE A 75 -3.64 3.40 8.70
CA ILE A 75 -3.77 3.19 10.15
C ILE A 75 -2.64 2.31 10.71
N THR A 76 -2.16 1.35 9.92
CA THR A 76 -1.26 0.29 10.41
C THR A 76 0.21 0.51 10.10
N LYS A 77 0.52 1.26 9.03
CA LYS A 77 1.90 1.50 8.61
C LYS A 77 2.43 2.81 9.18
N PRO A 78 3.73 2.89 9.49
CA PRO A 78 4.37 4.16 9.79
C PRO A 78 4.17 5.16 8.63
N ALA A 79 4.07 6.45 8.96
CA ALA A 79 4.02 7.48 7.94
C ALA A 79 5.34 7.49 7.15
N GLU A 80 5.25 7.30 5.83
CA GLU A 80 6.38 7.49 4.93
C GLU A 80 6.75 8.98 4.86
N PRO A 81 8.05 9.34 4.88
CA PRO A 81 8.46 10.73 4.84
C PRO A 81 8.03 11.38 3.52
N GLY A 82 7.60 12.64 3.61
CA GLY A 82 7.33 13.45 2.41
C GLY A 82 8.61 13.72 1.61
N GLU A 83 8.51 14.18 0.37
CA GLU A 83 9.69 14.35 -0.50
C GLU A 83 10.79 15.23 0.10
N VAL A 84 10.39 16.31 0.78
CA VAL A 84 11.31 17.24 1.42
C VAL A 84 12.02 16.59 2.61
N GLU A 85 11.28 15.81 3.39
CA GLU A 85 11.83 15.07 4.53
C GLU A 85 12.76 13.95 4.06
N ALA A 86 12.35 13.19 3.04
CA ALA A 86 13.16 12.17 2.39
C ALA A 86 14.47 12.74 1.86
N TRP A 87 14.43 13.91 1.21
CA TRP A 87 15.65 14.62 0.80
C TRP A 87 16.50 15.06 1.98
N GLY A 88 15.87 15.52 3.07
CA GLY A 88 16.56 15.83 4.33
C GLY A 88 17.34 14.62 4.88
N LEU A 89 16.75 13.43 4.87
CA LEU A 89 17.40 12.18 5.28
C LEU A 89 18.61 11.88 4.39
N VAL A 90 18.46 12.00 3.07
CA VAL A 90 19.56 11.81 2.12
C VAL A 90 20.68 12.81 2.36
N LYS A 91 20.37 14.10 2.55
CA LYS A 91 21.37 15.12 2.87
C LYS A 91 22.13 14.81 4.15
N ASN A 92 21.44 14.31 5.18
CA ASN A 92 22.10 13.91 6.42
C ASN A 92 23.04 12.73 6.19
N ALA A 93 22.60 11.71 5.43
CA ALA A 93 23.42 10.54 5.08
C ALA A 93 24.67 10.94 4.28
N ILE A 94 24.56 11.86 3.31
CA ILE A 94 25.68 12.36 2.49
C ILE A 94 26.83 12.86 3.39
N ARG A 95 26.53 13.56 4.50
CA ARG A 95 27.55 14.19 5.38
C ARG A 95 28.54 13.20 5.97
N ASN A 96 28.16 11.93 6.11
CA ASN A 96 29.02 10.85 6.64
C ASN A 96 29.43 9.82 5.57
N SER A 97 29.01 10.02 4.31
CA SER A 97 29.12 9.01 3.26
C SER A 97 30.43 9.01 2.48
N THR A 98 31.38 9.92 2.76
CA THR A 98 32.72 9.86 2.15
C THR A 98 33.40 8.51 2.43
N TYR A 99 33.21 7.97 3.64
CA TYR A 99 33.77 6.68 4.07
C TYR A 99 32.70 5.66 4.51
N ASN A 100 31.50 6.11 4.92
CA ASN A 100 30.47 5.24 5.52
C ASN A 100 29.21 5.09 4.65
N SER A 101 29.33 5.23 3.32
CA SER A 101 28.14 5.30 2.44
C SER A 101 27.24 4.06 2.47
N VAL A 102 27.80 2.87 2.69
CA VAL A 102 27.01 1.63 2.82
C VAL A 102 26.16 1.66 4.09
N GLU A 103 26.80 1.96 5.23
CA GLU A 103 26.13 2.03 6.53
C GLU A 103 25.05 3.14 6.55
N GLU A 104 25.35 4.31 5.99
CA GLU A 104 24.39 5.41 5.90
C GLU A 104 23.23 5.11 4.96
N PHE A 105 23.48 4.36 3.87
CA PHE A 105 22.42 3.94 2.96
C PHE A 105 21.46 2.93 3.60
N GLU A 106 21.98 1.96 4.35
CA GLU A 106 21.18 0.93 5.01
C GLU A 106 20.23 1.50 6.08
N LYS A 107 20.60 2.63 6.70
CA LYS A 107 19.75 3.36 7.65
C LYS A 107 18.56 4.06 7.01
N LEU A 108 18.57 4.28 5.68
CA LEU A 108 17.52 5.04 5.01
C LEU A 108 16.24 4.20 4.81
N PRO A 109 15.06 4.83 4.75
CA PRO A 109 13.80 4.14 4.42
C PRO A 109 13.89 3.40 3.07
N LYS A 110 13.13 2.31 2.92
CA LYS A 110 13.18 1.47 1.72
C LYS A 110 12.88 2.24 0.44
N ALA A 111 11.92 3.16 0.47
CA ALA A 111 11.60 4.03 -0.65
C ALA A 111 12.80 4.90 -1.07
N VAL A 112 13.52 5.48 -0.10
CA VAL A 112 14.73 6.27 -0.34
C VAL A 112 15.85 5.42 -0.95
N GLN A 113 16.10 4.23 -0.40
CA GLN A 113 17.10 3.30 -0.93
C GLN A 113 16.82 2.93 -2.39
N LEU A 114 15.55 2.65 -2.73
CA LEU A 114 15.13 2.32 -4.09
C LEU A 114 15.23 3.50 -5.06
N THR A 115 15.08 4.73 -4.56
CA THR A 115 15.29 5.95 -5.37
C THR A 115 16.76 6.20 -5.66
N LEU A 116 17.63 5.99 -4.66
CA LEU A 116 19.08 6.16 -4.81
C LEU A 116 19.71 5.02 -5.62
N GLY A 117 19.18 3.79 -5.52
CA GLY A 117 19.63 2.62 -6.25
C GLY A 117 20.89 1.97 -5.69
N SER A 118 21.86 2.74 -5.21
CA SER A 118 23.09 2.22 -4.59
C SER A 118 23.69 3.17 -3.55
N PRO A 119 24.51 2.65 -2.61
CA PRO A 119 25.29 3.47 -1.68
C PRO A 119 26.40 4.28 -2.37
N SER A 120 26.81 3.95 -3.60
CA SER A 120 27.87 4.71 -4.29
C SER A 120 27.44 6.15 -4.57
N VAL A 121 26.13 6.37 -4.83
CA VAL A 121 25.54 7.69 -5.05
C VAL A 121 25.80 8.63 -3.87
N LEU A 122 25.64 8.15 -2.63
CA LEU A 122 25.89 8.96 -1.45
C LEU A 122 27.35 9.37 -1.31
N LYS A 123 28.28 8.46 -1.66
CA LYS A 123 29.72 8.72 -1.64
C LYS A 123 30.13 9.72 -2.72
N GLU A 124 29.62 9.54 -3.94
CA GLU A 124 29.85 10.45 -5.06
C GLU A 124 29.39 11.87 -4.73
N TRP A 125 28.18 12.01 -4.17
CA TRP A 125 27.65 13.31 -3.75
C TRP A 125 28.42 13.90 -2.56
N ALA A 126 28.89 13.08 -1.62
CA ALA A 126 29.70 13.55 -0.49
C ALA A 126 31.07 14.10 -0.91
N MET A 127 31.61 13.61 -2.03
CA MET A 127 32.90 14.03 -2.58
C MET A 127 32.78 15.17 -3.61
N SER A 128 31.55 15.60 -3.92
CA SER A 128 31.29 16.65 -4.92
C SER A 128 31.27 18.04 -4.25
N GLU A 129 32.13 18.97 -4.68
CA GLU A 129 32.25 20.32 -4.09
C GLU A 129 31.23 21.36 -4.62
N GLU A 130 30.26 20.97 -5.44
CA GLU A 130 29.52 21.94 -6.26
C GLU A 130 28.14 22.33 -5.68
N ASN A 131 28.12 23.43 -4.93
CA ASN A 131 26.92 24.09 -4.37
C ASN A 131 25.80 24.42 -5.40
N GLY A 132 26.09 24.37 -6.70
CA GLY A 132 25.11 24.59 -7.78
C GLY A 132 24.27 23.36 -8.14
N MET A 133 24.82 22.15 -7.97
CA MET A 133 24.13 20.89 -8.31
C MET A 133 23.07 20.50 -7.28
N GLU A 134 23.14 21.01 -6.05
CA GLU A 134 22.26 20.59 -4.95
C GLU A 134 20.77 20.77 -5.29
N LYS A 135 20.38 21.88 -5.92
CA LYS A 135 18.96 22.14 -6.27
C LYS A 135 18.43 21.22 -7.36
N VAL A 136 19.24 20.96 -8.38
CA VAL A 136 18.85 20.08 -9.50
C VAL A 136 18.80 18.63 -9.04
N VAL A 137 19.81 18.19 -8.28
CA VAL A 137 19.83 16.85 -7.67
C VAL A 137 18.65 16.68 -6.71
N ALA A 138 18.39 17.65 -5.83
CA ALA A 138 17.24 17.62 -4.92
C ALA A 138 15.91 17.48 -5.66
N SER A 139 15.66 18.33 -6.66
CA SER A 139 14.40 18.29 -7.42
C SER A 139 14.22 17.00 -8.21
N ASN A 140 15.28 16.48 -8.84
CA ASN A 140 15.23 15.20 -9.54
C ASN A 140 15.00 14.03 -8.58
N PHE A 141 15.69 14.04 -7.43
CA PHE A 141 15.50 13.06 -6.37
C PHE A 141 14.06 13.07 -5.86
N MET A 142 13.51 14.24 -5.48
CA MET A 142 12.14 14.37 -4.96
C MET A 142 11.11 13.83 -5.96
N ARG A 143 11.27 14.15 -7.26
CA ARG A 143 10.37 13.62 -8.31
C ARG A 143 10.46 12.10 -8.42
N ALA A 144 11.68 11.54 -8.42
CA ALA A 144 11.89 10.10 -8.50
C ALA A 144 11.41 9.37 -7.24
N TYR A 145 11.60 9.97 -6.07
CA TYR A 145 11.14 9.46 -4.78
C TYR A 145 9.63 9.33 -4.75
N ARG A 146 8.89 10.37 -5.16
CA ARG A 146 7.43 10.33 -5.24
C ARG A 146 6.95 9.13 -6.07
N GLN A 147 7.51 8.94 -7.26
CA GLN A 147 7.14 7.83 -8.15
C GLN A 147 7.44 6.45 -7.52
N LYS A 148 8.58 6.31 -6.84
CA LYS A 148 8.95 5.06 -6.15
C LYS A 148 8.06 4.80 -4.93
N ALA A 149 7.81 5.81 -4.11
CA ALA A 149 6.93 5.72 -2.96
C ALA A 149 5.50 5.33 -3.37
N ASP A 150 4.96 5.93 -4.44
CA ASP A 150 3.65 5.58 -4.98
C ASP A 150 3.62 4.14 -5.50
N SER A 151 4.66 3.70 -6.20
CA SER A 151 4.77 2.32 -6.69
C SER A 151 4.82 1.31 -5.56
N ILE A 152 5.58 1.60 -4.49
CA ILE A 152 5.67 0.75 -3.29
C ILE A 152 4.30 0.68 -2.61
N LYS A 153 3.63 1.82 -2.42
CA LYS A 153 2.28 1.86 -1.83
C LYS A 153 1.29 1.00 -2.60
N VAL A 154 1.34 0.99 -3.93
CA VAL A 154 0.49 0.13 -4.76
C VAL A 154 0.81 -1.34 -4.56
N VAL A 155 2.09 -1.73 -4.58
CA VAL A 155 2.47 -3.14 -4.40
C VAL A 155 2.10 -3.62 -3.00
N GLU A 156 2.35 -2.80 -1.98
CA GLU A 156 2.04 -3.16 -0.60
C GLU A 156 0.55 -3.01 -0.23
N SER A 157 -0.29 -2.44 -1.11
CA SER A 157 -1.74 -2.43 -0.92
C SER A 157 -2.42 -3.65 -1.53
N ILE A 158 -1.67 -4.50 -2.25
CA ILE A 158 -2.16 -5.79 -2.72
C ILE A 158 -1.89 -6.83 -1.60
N PRO A 159 -2.93 -7.50 -1.08
CA PRO A 159 -2.76 -8.61 -0.14
C PRO A 159 -1.78 -9.67 -0.64
N VAL A 160 -0.99 -10.23 0.28
CA VAL A 160 0.16 -11.09 -0.06
C VAL A 160 -0.29 -12.34 -0.81
N MET A 161 -1.40 -12.94 -0.38
CA MET A 161 -2.03 -14.10 -1.01
C MET A 161 -2.23 -13.91 -2.53
N PHE A 162 -2.65 -12.73 -3.00
CA PHE A 162 -2.85 -12.49 -4.44
C PHE A 162 -1.54 -12.37 -5.22
N LEU A 163 -0.49 -11.87 -4.58
CA LEU A 163 0.84 -11.82 -5.17
C LEU A 163 1.46 -13.22 -5.29
N GLU A 164 1.09 -14.14 -4.40
CA GLU A 164 1.51 -15.54 -4.46
C GLU A 164 0.72 -16.34 -5.51
N GLU A 165 -0.60 -16.14 -5.58
CA GLU A 165 -1.46 -16.74 -6.63
C GLU A 165 -0.96 -16.37 -8.03
N ALA A 166 -0.68 -15.09 -8.29
CA ALA A 166 -0.18 -14.64 -9.59
C ALA A 166 1.18 -15.23 -9.98
N LYS A 167 1.97 -15.69 -9.00
CA LYS A 167 3.27 -16.35 -9.22
C LYS A 167 3.16 -17.86 -9.43
N ASN A 168 1.99 -18.45 -9.15
CA ASN A 168 1.76 -19.89 -9.27
C ASN A 168 0.59 -20.19 -10.23
N PRO A 169 0.82 -20.29 -11.54
CA PRO A 169 -0.23 -20.40 -12.57
C PRO A 169 -0.98 -21.75 -12.60
N MET A 170 -0.89 -22.58 -11.55
CA MET A 170 -1.37 -23.97 -11.53
C MET A 170 -2.59 -24.21 -10.62
N LEU A 171 -3.30 -23.17 -10.18
CA LEU A 171 -4.49 -23.31 -9.31
C LEU A 171 -5.84 -23.03 -9.99
N GLU A 172 -5.88 -22.78 -11.30
CA GLU A 172 -7.14 -22.60 -12.04
C GLU A 172 -7.70 -23.86 -12.72
N ASP A 173 -7.18 -25.05 -12.44
CA ASP A 173 -7.77 -26.31 -12.95
C ASP A 173 -8.67 -26.97 -11.89
N ILE A 174 -9.72 -26.26 -11.48
CA ILE A 174 -10.84 -26.83 -10.72
C ILE A 174 -12.16 -26.34 -11.34
N GLY A 175 -12.51 -26.91 -12.50
CA GLY A 175 -13.77 -26.60 -13.17
C GLY A 175 -13.99 -27.28 -14.50
N GLY A 176 -13.64 -28.56 -14.63
CA GLY A 176 -13.76 -29.29 -15.91
C GLY A 176 -13.83 -30.81 -15.79
N MET A 177 -14.49 -31.35 -14.76
CA MET A 177 -14.92 -32.76 -14.75
C MET A 177 -16.39 -32.81 -14.37
N GLY A 178 -17.23 -33.14 -15.35
CA GLY A 178 -18.62 -33.48 -15.10
C GLY A 178 -19.56 -33.27 -16.27
N ASP A 179 -19.27 -33.85 -17.43
CA ASP A 179 -20.33 -34.38 -18.29
C ASP A 179 -19.93 -35.81 -18.68
N MET A 180 -20.65 -36.74 -18.07
CA MET A 180 -20.62 -38.18 -18.30
C MET A 180 -21.23 -38.48 -19.68
N GLU A 181 -20.55 -39.34 -20.45
CA GLU A 181 -21.19 -40.15 -21.50
C GLU A 181 -22.16 -41.18 -20.90
#